data_AF-A0A327ZAL8-F1
#
_entry.id   AF-A0A327ZAL8-F1
#
_cell.length_a   1.000
_cell.length_b   1.000
_cell.length_c   1.000
_cell.angle_alpha   90.00
_cell.angle_beta   90.00
_cell.angle_gamma   90.00
#
_symmetry.space_group_name_H-M   'P 1'
#
loop_
_entity.id
_entity.type
_entity.pdbx_description
1 polymer ?
#
loop_
_entity_poly.entity_id
_entity_poly.type
_entity_poly.pdbx_seq_one_letter_code
_entity_poly.pdbx_strand_id
1 'polypeptide(L)'
;MRRSLLEVHGARGEGIWLRDHHSELLAAGAARVYGLSAQSTGYQRELAHRLRLPYPLIPDPKLSLAAATGLPSRTAGDLVVYDRLTLIVSDDLVEHVFHPIPDPASHALHVMRWLTQQHRGCGSP
;
A
#
# COMPACT_ATOMS: atom_id res chain seq x y z
N MET A 1 -18.55 3.57 -4.94
CA MET A 1 -17.32 2.83 -5.29
C MET A 1 -16.51 2.62 -4.02
N ARG A 2 -16.08 1.38 -3.72
CA ARG A 2 -15.33 1.06 -2.49
C ARG A 2 -13.84 1.00 -2.80
N ARG A 3 -13.11 2.07 -2.49
CA ARG A 3 -11.66 2.16 -2.75
C ARG A 3 -10.88 1.43 -1.66
N SER A 4 -9.98 0.54 -2.05
CA SER A 4 -9.04 -0.12 -1.14
C SER A 4 -7.65 0.47 -1.36
N LEU A 5 -6.92 0.66 -0.26
CA LEU A 5 -5.53 1.10 -0.24
C LEU A 5 -4.62 -0.12 -0.15
N LEU A 6 -3.62 -0.18 -1.02
CA LEU A 6 -2.62 -1.24 -1.03
C LEU A 6 -1.23 -0.59 -0.96
N GLU A 7 -0.59 -0.65 0.21
CA GLU A 7 0.81 -0.25 0.35
C GLU A 7 1.71 -1.41 -0.09
N VAL A 8 2.70 -1.13 -0.94
CA VAL A 8 3.68 -2.11 -1.38
C VAL A 8 5.00 -1.83 -0.68
N HIS A 9 5.39 -2.74 0.22
CA HIS A 9 6.64 -2.66 0.97
C HIS A 9 7.80 -3.17 0.12
N GLY A 10 8.86 -2.37 0.03
CA GLY A 10 10.14 -2.78 -0.55
C GLY A 10 10.97 -3.66 0.40
N ALA A 11 12.28 -3.81 0.09
CA ALA A 11 13.18 -4.76 0.76
C ALA A 11 13.24 -4.62 2.29
N ARG A 12 13.22 -3.38 2.81
CA ARG A 12 13.22 -3.04 4.25
C ARG A 12 12.64 -1.65 4.42
N GLY A 13 11.75 -1.49 5.39
CA GLY A 13 11.08 -0.22 5.68
C GLY A 13 9.81 -0.49 6.46
N GLU A 14 9.85 -0.23 7.76
CA GLU A 14 8.76 -0.53 8.66
C GLU A 14 7.52 0.28 8.23
N GLY A 15 6.40 -0.42 7.95
CA GLY A 15 5.09 0.15 7.63
C GLY A 15 4.44 0.86 8.83
N ILE A 16 5.24 1.60 9.58
CA ILE A 16 4.84 2.31 10.79
C ILE A 16 3.80 3.37 10.45
N TRP A 17 4.00 4.16 9.39
CA TRP A 17 3.05 5.23 9.06
C TRP A 17 1.65 4.68 8.73
N LEU A 18 1.56 3.59 7.98
CA LEU A 18 0.27 3.00 7.61
C LEU A 18 -0.43 2.42 8.84
N ARG A 19 0.35 1.85 9.77
CA ARG A 19 -0.17 1.37 11.06
C ARG A 19 -0.68 2.53 11.89
N ASP A 20 0.11 3.59 12.02
CA ASP A 20 -0.15 4.72 12.91
C ASP A 20 -1.31 5.59 12.38
N HIS A 21 -1.52 5.64 11.06
CA HIS A 21 -2.60 6.39 10.41
C HIS A 21 -3.77 5.50 9.91
N HIS A 22 -3.85 4.23 10.31
CA HIS A 22 -4.85 3.29 9.77
C HIS A 22 -6.29 3.80 9.93
N SER A 23 -6.66 4.27 11.12
CA SER A 23 -8.00 4.82 11.39
C SER A 23 -8.29 6.08 10.58
N GLU A 24 -7.29 6.96 10.43
CA GLU A 24 -7.41 8.20 9.66
C GLU A 24 -7.59 7.93 8.16
N LEU A 25 -6.91 6.91 7.63
CA LEU A 25 -7.08 6.46 6.24
C LEU A 25 -8.48 5.91 5.97
N LEU A 26 -9.03 5.13 6.92
CA LEU A 26 -10.42 4.67 6.83
C LEU A 26 -11.40 5.85 6.87
N ALA A 27 -11.18 6.81 7.78
CA ALA A 27 -12.00 8.02 7.88
C ALA A 27 -11.91 8.91 6.63
N ALA A 28 -10.73 8.97 6.00
CA ALA A 28 -10.50 9.71 4.76
C ALA A 28 -11.17 9.07 3.54
N GLY A 29 -11.51 7.78 3.62
CA GLY A 29 -12.30 7.10 2.59
C GLY A 29 -11.77 5.77 2.07
N ALA A 30 -10.67 5.26 2.63
CA ALA A 30 -10.28 3.89 2.34
C ALA A 30 -11.31 2.93 2.93
N ALA A 31 -11.88 2.06 2.11
CA ALA A 31 -12.74 0.98 2.60
C ALA A 31 -11.93 -0.08 3.34
N ARG A 32 -10.71 -0.37 2.86
CA ARG A 32 -9.79 -1.36 3.41
C ARG A 32 -8.34 -0.94 3.14
N VAL A 33 -7.44 -1.35 4.01
CA VAL A 33 -5.99 -1.14 3.88
C VAL A 33 -5.30 -2.50 3.85
N TYR A 34 -4.31 -2.67 2.98
CA TYR A 34 -3.52 -3.88 2.81
C TYR A 34 -2.04 -3.51 2.68
N GLY A 35 -1.15 -4.35 3.21
CA GLY A 35 0.26 -4.33 2.83
C GLY A 35 0.55 -5.43 1.81
N LEU A 36 1.50 -5.22 0.89
CA LEU A 36 1.97 -6.22 -0.06
C LEU A 36 3.48 -6.27 -0.03
N SER A 37 4.06 -7.47 -0.09
CA SER A 37 5.50 -7.61 -0.23
C SER A 37 5.93 -8.91 -0.90
N ALA A 38 7.17 -8.93 -1.41
CA ALA A 38 7.78 -10.11 -2.01
C ALA A 38 8.28 -11.14 -0.98
N GLN A 39 8.08 -10.91 0.32
CA GLN A 39 8.48 -11.87 1.34
C GLN A 39 7.47 -13.02 1.48
N SER A 40 7.93 -14.17 1.98
CA SER A 40 7.08 -15.35 2.16
C SER A 40 5.97 -15.13 3.20
N THR A 41 4.88 -15.89 3.07
CA THR A 41 3.74 -15.86 4.00
C THR A 41 4.17 -16.10 5.46
N GLY A 42 5.14 -16.98 5.71
CA GLY A 42 5.65 -17.26 7.04
C GLY A 42 6.28 -16.04 7.70
N TYR A 43 7.14 -15.33 6.98
CA TYR A 43 7.79 -14.11 7.45
C TYR A 43 6.78 -12.98 7.65
N GLN A 44 5.85 -12.80 6.72
CA GLN A 44 4.80 -11.78 6.83
C GLN A 44 3.90 -12.01 8.05
N ARG A 45 3.54 -13.26 8.35
CA ARG A 45 2.67 -13.58 9.50
C ARG A 45 3.37 -13.27 10.83
N GLU A 46 4.64 -13.62 10.95
CA GLU A 46 5.46 -13.25 12.11
C GLU A 46 5.55 -11.73 12.24
N LEU A 47 5.83 -11.02 11.14
CA LEU A 47 5.95 -9.56 11.12
C LEU A 47 4.65 -8.86 11.53
N ALA A 48 3.51 -9.29 10.98
CA ALA A 48 2.20 -8.74 11.30
C ALA A 48 1.86 -8.92 12.78
N HIS A 49 2.16 -10.09 13.34
CA HIS A 49 1.97 -10.37 14.76
C HIS A 49 2.92 -9.55 15.64
N ARG A 50 4.21 -9.53 15.31
CA ARG A 50 5.26 -8.82 16.05
C ARG A 50 5.01 -7.30 16.09
N LEU A 51 4.57 -6.72 14.98
CA LEU A 51 4.31 -5.28 14.86
C LEU A 51 2.86 -4.87 15.17
N ARG A 52 1.98 -5.84 15.47
CA ARG A 52 0.54 -5.67 15.71
C ARG A 52 -0.14 -4.85 14.62
N LEU A 53 0.08 -5.23 13.36
CA LEU A 53 -0.47 -4.50 12.23
C LEU A 53 -2.02 -4.59 12.23
N PRO A 54 -2.75 -3.48 12.06
CA PRO A 54 -4.21 -3.45 12.03
C PRO A 54 -4.79 -3.86 10.66
N TYR A 55 -3.93 -4.24 9.71
CA TYR A 55 -4.27 -4.62 8.35
C TYR A 55 -3.58 -5.93 7.94
N PRO A 56 -4.16 -6.68 6.99
CA PRO A 56 -3.56 -7.88 6.44
C PRO A 56 -2.36 -7.58 5.52
N LEU A 57 -1.43 -8.54 5.43
CA LEU A 57 -0.33 -8.55 4.47
C LEU A 57 -0.61 -9.59 3.37
N ILE A 58 -0.38 -9.20 2.11
CA ILE A 58 -0.52 -10.03 0.92
C ILE A 58 0.88 -10.46 0.46
N PRO A 59 1.17 -11.77 0.42
CA PRO A 59 2.42 -12.28 -0.14
C PRO A 59 2.38 -12.28 -1.66
N ASP A 60 3.39 -11.69 -2.29
CA ASP A 60 3.65 -11.81 -3.73
C ASP A 60 5.14 -12.10 -4.01
N PRO A 61 5.63 -13.29 -3.60
CA PRO A 61 7.05 -13.63 -3.70
C PRO A 61 7.56 -13.78 -5.14
N LYS A 62 6.65 -13.90 -6.11
CA LYS A 62 6.98 -14.00 -7.54
C LYS A 62 6.93 -12.65 -8.25
N LEU A 63 6.61 -11.56 -7.53
CA LEU A 63 6.37 -10.24 -8.10
C LEU A 63 5.36 -10.27 -9.26
N SER A 64 4.32 -11.09 -9.10
CA SER A 64 3.30 -11.34 -10.13
C SER A 64 2.54 -10.05 -10.46
N LEU A 65 2.32 -9.19 -9.46
CA LEU A 65 1.66 -7.90 -9.66
C LEU A 65 2.55 -6.96 -10.49
N ALA A 66 3.84 -6.82 -10.17
CA ALA A 66 4.78 -6.05 -11.00
C ALA A 66 4.85 -6.58 -12.43
N ALA A 67 4.89 -7.91 -12.62
CA ALA A 67 4.92 -8.51 -13.95
C ALA A 67 3.65 -8.19 -14.76
N ALA A 68 2.47 -8.18 -14.11
CA ALA A 68 1.20 -7.93 -14.76
C ALA A 68 0.95 -6.44 -15.06
N THR A 69 1.43 -5.53 -14.21
CA THR A 69 1.07 -4.11 -14.28
C THR A 69 2.24 -3.17 -14.57
N GLY A 70 3.46 -3.71 -14.72
CA GLY A 70 4.67 -2.91 -14.95
C GLY A 70 5.09 -2.06 -13.75
N LEU A 71 4.72 -2.45 -12.52
CA LEU A 71 5.10 -1.70 -11.33
C LEU A 71 6.62 -1.71 -11.13
N PRO A 72 7.18 -0.61 -10.60
CA PRO A 72 8.62 -0.50 -10.40
C PRO A 72 9.10 -1.52 -9.37
N SER A 73 10.18 -2.21 -9.75
CA SER A 73 10.91 -3.17 -8.92
C SER A 73 12.40 -2.90 -9.05
N ARG A 74 13.16 -3.22 -8.01
CA ARG A 74 14.61 -3.07 -7.99
C ARG A 74 15.30 -4.33 -7.48
N THR A 75 16.57 -4.46 -7.80
CA THR A 75 17.43 -5.50 -7.26
C THR A 75 18.00 -5.07 -5.90
N ALA A 76 17.85 -5.91 -4.88
CA ALA A 76 18.39 -5.71 -3.53
C ALA A 76 19.18 -6.94 -3.09
N GLY A 77 20.49 -6.94 -3.35
CA GLY A 77 21.32 -8.14 -3.25
C GLY A 77 20.96 -9.11 -4.39
N ASP A 78 20.71 -10.38 -4.04
CA ASP A 78 20.35 -11.43 -5.01
C ASP A 78 18.83 -11.54 -5.25
N LEU A 79 18.05 -10.63 -4.68
CA LEU A 79 16.59 -10.65 -4.74
C LEU A 79 16.05 -9.45 -5.51
N VAL A 80 15.01 -9.69 -6.32
CA VAL A 80 14.17 -8.62 -6.87
C VAL A 80 13.07 -8.31 -5.86
N VAL A 81 12.88 -7.02 -5.58
CA VAL A 81 11.87 -6.53 -4.64
C VAL A 81 11.12 -5.37 -5.28
N TYR A 82 9.89 -5.12 -4.83
CA TYR A 82 9.18 -3.92 -5.21
C TYR A 82 9.91 -2.65 -4.77
N ASP A 83 9.77 -1.59 -5.56
CA ASP A 83 9.97 -0.25 -5.03
C ASP A 83 8.86 0.11 -4.06
N ARG A 84 9.17 1.04 -3.13
CA ARG A 84 8.16 1.54 -2.22
C ARG A 84 7.14 2.35 -3.01
N LEU A 85 5.89 1.90 -2.98
CA LEU A 85 4.78 2.56 -3.65
C LEU A 85 3.46 2.33 -2.90
N THR A 86 2.45 3.11 -3.21
CA THR A 86 1.10 2.93 -2.68
C THR A 86 0.09 2.99 -3.81
N LEU A 87 -0.80 2.01 -3.85
CA LEU A 87 -1.83 1.86 -4.87
C LEU A 87 -3.20 2.18 -4.26
N ILE A 88 -3.99 2.95 -4.99
CA ILE A 88 -5.43 3.04 -4.76
C ILE A 88 -6.11 2.14 -5.77
N VAL A 89 -6.90 1.19 -5.29
CA VAL A 89 -7.59 0.21 -6.12
C VAL A 89 -9.10 0.32 -5.89
N SER A 90 -9.89 0.42 -6.96
CA SER A 90 -11.35 0.32 -6.91
C SER A 90 -11.82 -0.60 -8.03
N ASP A 91 -12.74 -1.53 -7.72
CA ASP A 91 -13.36 -2.42 -8.70
C ASP A 91 -12.33 -3.07 -9.66
N ASP A 92 -11.27 -3.65 -9.06
CA ASP A 92 -10.13 -4.30 -9.73
C ASP A 92 -9.24 -3.39 -10.60
N LEU A 93 -9.50 -2.08 -10.62
CA LEU A 93 -8.68 -1.08 -11.31
C LEU A 93 -7.77 -0.34 -10.34
N VAL A 94 -6.50 -0.18 -10.71
CA VAL A 94 -5.59 0.76 -10.04
C VAL A 94 -5.97 2.18 -10.46
N GLU A 95 -6.70 2.90 -9.60
CA GLU A 95 -7.11 4.29 -9.83
C GLU A 95 -5.93 5.26 -9.69
N HIS A 96 -4.97 4.95 -8.83
CA HIS A 96 -3.81 5.80 -8.61
C HIS A 96 -2.59 5.05 -8.08
N VAL A 97 -1.41 5.52 -8.47
CA VAL A 97 -0.12 5.00 -8.01
C VAL A 97 0.68 6.17 -7.43
N PHE A 98 1.02 6.07 -6.14
CA PHE A 98 1.99 6.95 -5.51
C PHE A 98 3.38 6.30 -5.64
N HIS A 99 4.18 6.78 -6.58
CA HIS A 99 5.59 6.46 -6.74
C HIS A 99 6.28 7.61 -7.49
N PRO A 100 7.50 8.02 -7.09
CA PRO A 100 8.23 7.57 -5.91
C PRO A 100 7.65 8.14 -4.60
N ILE A 101 7.97 7.50 -3.46
CA ILE A 101 7.62 7.99 -2.11
C ILE A 101 8.91 8.48 -1.43
N PRO A 102 9.25 9.79 -1.55
CA PRO A 102 10.52 10.32 -1.04
C PRO A 102 10.53 10.46 0.49
N ASP A 103 9.38 10.80 1.08
CA ASP A 103 9.22 10.96 2.53
C ASP A 103 8.03 10.12 3.04
N PRO A 104 8.29 8.98 3.69
CA PRO A 104 7.25 8.15 4.28
C PRO A 104 6.41 8.84 5.36
N ALA A 105 6.97 9.83 6.08
CA ALA A 105 6.28 10.49 7.18
C ALA A 105 5.13 11.38 6.67
N SER A 106 5.38 12.16 5.61
CA SER A 106 4.35 12.99 4.98
C SER A 106 3.44 12.22 4.01
N HIS A 107 3.84 11.01 3.58
CA HIS A 107 3.09 10.23 2.60
C HIS A 107 1.66 9.92 3.03
N ALA A 108 1.42 9.65 4.32
CA ALA A 108 0.09 9.44 4.88
C ALA A 108 -0.87 10.58 4.53
N LEU A 109 -0.39 11.82 4.67
CA LEU A 109 -1.16 13.01 4.41
C LEU A 109 -1.45 13.20 2.91
N HIS A 110 -0.55 12.78 2.02
CA HIS A 110 -0.81 12.79 0.58
C HIS A 110 -1.92 11.82 0.19
N VAL A 111 -1.88 10.59 0.74
CA VAL A 111 -2.93 9.58 0.52
C VAL A 111 -4.28 10.07 1.03
N MET A 112 -4.34 10.58 2.27
CA MET A 112 -5.58 11.10 2.86
C MET A 112 -6.18 12.27 2.07
N ARG A 113 -5.32 13.20 1.60
CA ARG A 113 -5.78 14.31 0.75
C ARG A 113 -6.38 13.81 -0.55
N TRP A 114 -5.73 12.84 -1.21
CA TRP A 114 -6.24 12.25 -2.44
C TRP A 114 -7.59 11.57 -2.20
N LEU A 115 -7.70 10.72 -1.17
CA LEU A 115 -8.95 10.03 -0.82
C LEU A 115 -10.09 11.03 -0.57
N THR A 116 -9.81 12.09 0.18
CA THR A 116 -10.80 13.13 0.52
C THR A 116 -11.26 13.91 -0.72
N GLN A 117 -10.36 14.24 -1.65
CA GLN A 117 -10.71 14.93 -2.90
C GLN A 117 -11.59 14.06 -3.80
N GLN A 118 -11.27 12.77 -3.91
CA GLN A 118 -12.04 11.82 -4.72
C GLN A 118 -13.37 11.43 -4.08
N HIS A 119 -13.51 11.58 -2.75
CA HIS A 119 -14.80 11.50 -2.07
C HIS A 119 -15.72 12.68 -2.41
N ARG A 120 -15.16 13.90 -2.50
CA ARG A 120 -15.94 15.09 -2.86
C ARG A 120 -16.38 15.09 -4.34
N GLY A 121 -15.59 14.50 -5.23
CA GLY A 121 -15.92 14.37 -6.65
C GLY A 121 -17.10 13.43 -6.97
N CYS A 122 -17.53 12.58 -6.02
CA CYS A 122 -18.70 11.71 -6.21
C CYS A 122 -20.01 12.34 -5.70
N GLY A 123 -19.94 13.58 -5.19
CA GLY A 123 -21.08 14.41 -4.82
C GLY A 123 -21.13 15.66 -5.71
N SER A 124 -21.57 15.51 -6.94
CA SER A 124 -22.07 16.61 -7.76
C SER A 124 -23.39 16.15 -8.39
N PRO A 125 -24.43 17.02 -8.38
CA PRO A 125 -25.83 16.66 -8.61
C PRO A 125 -26.15 16.12 -10.00
#